data_AF-A0A2W6T1Z0-F1
#
_entry.id   AF-A0A2W6T1Z0-F1
#
_cell.length_a   1.000
_cell.length_b   1.000
_cell.length_c   1.000
_cell.angle_alpha   90.00
_cell.angle_beta   90.00
_cell.angle_gamma   90.00
#
_symmetry.space_group_name_H-M   'P 1'
#
loop_
_entity.id
_entity.type
_entity.pdbx_description
1 polymer ?
#
loop_
_entity_poly.entity_id
_entity_poly.type
_entity_poly.pdbx_seq_one_letter_code
_entity_poly.pdbx_strand_id
1 'polypeptide(L)'
;MKKTLLLFLLLLSQVYFAQADCSTALSVCGNSSITYSPTGIGAVNENLGGCLTTGEHNSIWYKLTIATSGTLTFDLVPNDPGADYDWAIYGPNASCGNLGSPIRCNAATVIGVGANTGLNMTSTLTSAAGGSPTPYCMYMDVIAG
;
A
#
# COMPACT_ATOMS: atom_id res chain seq x y z
N MET A 1 -17.23 23.37 -29.41
CA MET A 1 -17.86 22.08 -29.00
C MET A 1 -16.83 21.02 -28.61
N LYS A 2 -15.84 20.66 -29.44
CA LYS A 2 -14.82 19.65 -29.06
C LYS A 2 -13.93 20.06 -27.88
N LYS A 3 -13.51 21.33 -27.82
CA LYS A 3 -12.66 21.86 -26.73
C LYS A 3 -13.40 21.96 -25.39
N THR A 4 -14.68 22.33 -25.40
CA THR A 4 -15.53 22.38 -24.20
C THR A 4 -15.87 20.99 -23.69
N LEU A 5 -16.06 20.00 -24.57
CA LEU A 5 -16.25 18.60 -24.19
C LEU A 5 -14.98 18.00 -23.55
N LEU A 6 -13.80 18.30 -24.10
CA LEU A 6 -12.52 17.85 -23.52
C LEU A 6 -12.31 18.45 -22.11
N LEU A 7 -12.61 19.74 -21.93
CA LEU A 7 -12.54 20.40 -20.63
C LEU A 7 -13.51 19.75 -19.62
N PHE A 8 -14.72 19.42 -20.07
CA PHE A 8 -15.72 18.75 -19.25
C PHE A 8 -15.28 17.33 -18.85
N LEU A 9 -14.69 16.57 -19.77
CA LEU A 9 -14.13 15.23 -19.49
C LEU A 9 -12.95 15.29 -18.49
N LEU A 10 -12.08 16.28 -18.61
CA LEU A 10 -10.96 16.50 -17.67
C LEU A 10 -11.44 16.91 -16.27
N LEU A 11 -12.54 17.65 -16.17
CA LEU A 11 -13.13 18.02 -14.88
C LEU A 11 -13.87 16.83 -14.25
N LEU A 12 -14.57 16.01 -15.05
CA LEU A 12 -15.23 14.80 -14.56
C LEU A 12 -14.25 13.71 -14.09
N SER A 13 -13.05 13.63 -14.68
CA SER A 13 -12.05 12.64 -14.26
C SER A 13 -11.49 12.91 -12.86
N GLN A 14 -11.55 14.15 -12.37
CA GLN A 14 -11.08 14.51 -11.02
C GLN A 14 -12.07 14.10 -9.92
N VAL A 15 -13.32 13.77 -10.29
CA VAL A 15 -14.40 13.51 -9.32
C VAL A 15 -14.57 12.01 -9.00
N TYR A 16 -13.81 11.11 -9.66
CA TYR A 16 -14.19 9.70 -9.75
C TYR A 16 -13.20 8.64 -9.24
N PHE A 17 -12.13 9.00 -8.53
CA PHE A 17 -11.24 7.96 -7.97
C PHE A 17 -10.80 8.31 -6.56
N ALA A 18 -11.56 7.85 -5.56
CA ALA A 18 -10.97 7.55 -4.27
C ALA A 18 -10.17 6.25 -4.44
N GLN A 19 -8.84 6.31 -4.28
CA GLN A 19 -7.98 5.11 -4.30
C GLN A 19 -7.88 4.43 -2.92
N ALA A 20 -8.79 4.79 -2.00
CA ALA A 20 -8.83 4.26 -0.65
C ALA A 20 -9.52 2.89 -0.54
N ASP A 21 -10.25 2.46 -1.57
CA ASP A 21 -10.87 1.13 -1.60
C ASP A 21 -10.03 0.13 -2.40
N CYS A 22 -9.97 -1.12 -1.95
CA CYS A 22 -9.28 -2.22 -2.65
C CYS A 22 -9.81 -2.40 -4.09
N SER A 23 -11.11 -2.19 -4.30
CA SER A 23 -11.75 -2.36 -5.62
C SER A 23 -11.28 -1.33 -6.66
N THR A 24 -10.77 -0.19 -6.20
CA THR A 24 -10.27 0.93 -7.02
C THR A 24 -8.76 1.11 -6.89
N ALA A 25 -8.04 0.08 -6.40
CA ALA A 25 -6.60 0.10 -6.19
C ALA A 25 -5.82 0.61 -7.41
N LEU A 26 -4.83 1.46 -7.16
CA LEU A 26 -3.97 2.00 -8.19
C LEU A 26 -3.04 0.90 -8.72
N SER A 27 -3.09 0.64 -10.03
CA SER A 27 -2.17 -0.30 -10.66
C SER A 27 -0.77 0.32 -10.75
N VAL A 28 0.23 -0.38 -10.21
CA VAL A 28 1.63 0.05 -10.23
C VAL A 28 2.30 -0.48 -11.49
N CYS A 29 2.72 0.44 -12.36
CA CYS A 29 3.40 0.12 -13.62
C CYS A 29 4.89 0.46 -13.52
N GLY A 30 5.71 -0.54 -13.23
CA GLY A 30 7.17 -0.39 -13.11
C GLY A 30 7.63 0.16 -11.75
N ASN A 31 8.87 0.66 -11.72
CA ASN A 31 9.57 1.04 -10.48
C ASN A 31 9.60 2.56 -10.22
N SER A 32 8.67 3.30 -10.83
CA SER A 32 8.58 4.75 -10.64
C SER A 32 8.11 5.07 -9.23
N SER A 33 8.65 6.14 -8.64
CA SER A 33 8.14 6.67 -7.38
C SER A 33 6.69 7.11 -7.51
N ILE A 34 5.88 6.78 -6.51
CA ILE A 34 4.50 7.23 -6.38
C ILE A 34 4.44 8.13 -5.15
N THR A 35 3.87 9.33 -5.32
CA THR A 35 3.68 10.28 -4.22
C THR A 35 2.20 10.55 -4.07
N TYR A 36 1.63 10.08 -2.97
CA TYR A 36 0.22 10.26 -2.65
C TYR A 36 0.04 10.28 -1.13
N SER A 37 -0.88 11.12 -0.66
CA SER A 37 -1.26 11.18 0.75
C SER A 37 -2.72 10.73 0.87
N PRO A 38 -2.99 9.55 1.43
CA PRO A 38 -4.34 9.04 1.55
C PRO A 38 -5.16 9.82 2.59
N THR A 39 -6.48 9.80 2.42
CA THR A 39 -7.43 10.42 3.36
C THR A 39 -8.67 9.54 3.49
N GLY A 40 -9.00 9.17 4.73
CA GLY A 40 -10.14 8.30 5.03
C GLY A 40 -9.93 6.86 4.54
N ILE A 41 -10.98 6.05 4.73
CA ILE A 41 -10.99 4.62 4.40
C ILE A 41 -11.63 4.32 3.03
N GLY A 42 -12.18 5.33 2.35
CA GLY A 42 -13.00 5.10 1.16
C GLY A 42 -14.45 4.75 1.51
N ALA A 43 -15.10 3.99 0.63
CA ALA A 43 -16.49 3.57 0.75
C ALA A 43 -16.66 2.23 1.49
N VAL A 44 -15.62 1.41 1.53
CA VAL A 44 -15.55 0.11 2.20
C VAL A 44 -14.56 0.19 3.36
N ASN A 45 -14.79 -0.60 4.40
CA ASN A 45 -13.79 -0.80 5.46
C ASN A 45 -13.30 -2.25 5.35
N GLU A 46 -12.19 -2.44 4.66
CA GLU A 46 -11.63 -3.75 4.36
C GLU A 46 -11.24 -4.49 5.63
N ASN A 47 -11.52 -5.79 5.67
CA ASN A 47 -11.04 -6.64 6.76
C ASN A 47 -9.56 -6.99 6.53
N LEU A 48 -8.66 -6.20 7.12
CA LEU A 48 -7.23 -6.27 6.85
C LEU A 48 -6.54 -7.49 7.51
N GLY A 49 -6.87 -7.79 8.75
CA GLY A 49 -6.23 -8.86 9.54
C GLY A 49 -4.72 -8.66 9.77
N GLY A 50 -4.04 -9.72 10.20
CA GLY A 50 -2.60 -9.70 10.46
C GLY A 50 -2.20 -8.69 11.55
N CYS A 51 -1.17 -7.89 11.27
CA CYS A 51 -0.70 -6.86 12.20
C CYS A 51 -1.51 -5.56 12.13
N LEU A 52 -2.42 -5.40 11.16
CA LEU A 52 -3.30 -4.23 11.01
C LEU A 52 -4.60 -4.42 11.79
N THR A 53 -4.50 -4.60 13.11
CA THR A 53 -5.63 -5.02 13.96
C THR A 53 -6.69 -3.94 14.17
N THR A 54 -6.36 -2.67 13.91
CA THR A 54 -7.27 -1.53 14.06
C THR A 54 -8.05 -1.20 12.79
N GLY A 55 -7.76 -1.88 11.67
CA GLY A 55 -8.35 -1.60 10.38
C GLY A 55 -7.80 -0.32 9.73
N GLU A 56 -8.53 0.16 8.72
CA GLU A 56 -8.12 1.32 7.93
C GLU A 56 -8.40 2.65 8.64
N HIS A 57 -7.56 3.65 8.34
CA HIS A 57 -7.73 5.04 8.80
C HIS A 57 -7.63 6.04 7.65
N ASN A 58 -6.44 6.13 7.05
CA ASN A 58 -6.14 6.90 5.85
C ASN A 58 -5.47 5.93 4.86
N SER A 59 -6.27 5.23 4.06
CA SER A 59 -5.81 4.12 3.23
C SER A 59 -5.62 4.51 1.76
N ILE A 60 -4.68 3.82 1.11
CA ILE A 60 -4.58 3.73 -0.34
C ILE A 60 -4.22 2.29 -0.70
N TRP A 61 -4.87 1.77 -1.72
CA TRP A 61 -4.59 0.44 -2.23
C TRP A 61 -3.75 0.50 -3.51
N TYR A 62 -2.74 -0.38 -3.56
CA TYR A 62 -1.93 -0.61 -4.74
C TYR A 62 -2.12 -2.03 -5.24
N LYS A 63 -2.23 -2.19 -6.56
CA LYS A 63 -2.18 -3.48 -7.24
C LYS A 63 -0.88 -3.60 -8.01
N LEU A 64 -0.08 -4.60 -7.65
CA LEU A 64 1.17 -4.90 -8.32
C LEU A 64 0.99 -6.11 -9.24
N THR A 65 1.48 -5.99 -10.47
CA THR A 65 1.70 -7.12 -11.39
C THR A 65 3.20 -7.33 -11.51
N ILE A 66 3.65 -8.55 -11.27
CA ILE A 66 5.08 -8.85 -11.29
C ILE A 66 5.48 -9.09 -12.75
N ALA A 67 6.22 -8.16 -13.33
CA ALA A 67 6.66 -8.26 -14.73
C ALA A 67 7.84 -9.22 -14.91
N THR A 68 8.67 -9.39 -13.88
CA THR A 68 9.87 -10.24 -13.91
C THR A 68 10.05 -10.93 -12.57
N SER A 69 10.24 -12.24 -12.59
CA SER A 69 10.50 -13.02 -11.37
C SER A 69 11.81 -12.57 -10.71
N GLY A 70 11.85 -12.64 -9.38
CA GLY A 70 13.02 -12.21 -8.60
C GLY A 70 12.62 -11.80 -7.21
N THR A 71 13.19 -10.70 -6.74
CA THR A 71 12.96 -10.19 -5.39
C THR A 71 12.17 -8.88 -5.43
N LEU A 72 11.11 -8.80 -4.63
CA LEU A 72 10.35 -7.57 -4.41
C LEU A 72 10.77 -6.93 -3.08
N THR A 73 11.20 -5.67 -3.18
CA THR A 73 11.42 -4.73 -2.08
C THR A 73 10.72 -3.42 -2.41
N PHE A 74 10.44 -2.60 -1.39
CA PHE A 74 9.98 -1.23 -1.57
C PHE A 74 10.28 -0.42 -0.33
N ASP A 75 10.36 0.88 -0.51
CA ASP A 75 10.46 1.87 0.56
C ASP A 75 9.19 2.73 0.56
N LEU A 76 8.59 2.88 1.73
CA LEU A 76 7.66 3.96 2.03
C LEU A 76 8.45 5.00 2.81
N VAL A 77 8.63 6.17 2.19
CA VAL A 77 9.41 7.28 2.76
C VAL A 77 8.46 8.46 2.98
N PRO A 78 8.00 8.67 4.23
CA PRO A 78 7.14 9.80 4.53
C PRO A 78 7.89 11.14 4.40
N ASN A 79 7.23 12.15 3.84
CA ASN A 79 7.75 13.52 3.87
C ASN A 79 7.69 14.14 5.28
N ASP A 80 6.70 13.73 6.07
CA ASP A 80 6.57 14.10 7.48
C ASP A 80 7.26 13.01 8.33
N PRO A 81 8.35 13.33 9.06
CA PRO A 81 9.04 12.37 9.90
C PRO A 81 8.22 11.90 11.11
N GLY A 82 7.09 12.55 11.41
CA GLY A 82 6.12 12.11 12.42
C GLY A 82 5.01 11.21 11.87
N ALA A 83 4.95 11.00 10.55
CA ALA A 83 3.95 10.11 9.96
C ALA A 83 4.26 8.65 10.29
N ASP A 84 3.20 7.90 10.62
CA ASP A 84 3.25 6.47 10.91
C ASP A 84 2.50 5.74 9.79
N TYR A 85 3.22 4.95 9.00
CA TYR A 85 2.65 4.20 7.89
C TYR A 85 2.63 2.72 8.21
N ASP A 86 1.42 2.23 8.46
CA ASP A 86 1.15 0.80 8.53
C ASP A 86 0.84 0.26 7.12
N TRP A 87 1.29 -0.95 6.81
CA TRP A 87 1.06 -1.55 5.51
C TRP A 87 0.90 -3.06 5.57
N ALA A 88 0.22 -3.62 4.57
CA ALA A 88 0.05 -5.04 4.37
C ALA A 88 0.07 -5.40 2.88
N ILE A 89 0.53 -6.61 2.58
CA ILE A 89 0.51 -7.20 1.24
C ILE A 89 -0.36 -8.45 1.28
N TYR A 90 -1.27 -8.56 0.32
CA TYR A 90 -2.17 -9.70 0.15
C TYR A 90 -1.88 -10.42 -1.16
N GLY A 91 -2.17 -11.72 -1.21
CA GLY A 91 -2.10 -12.53 -2.42
C GLY A 91 -1.02 -13.62 -2.40
N PRO A 92 -0.54 -14.05 -3.59
CA PRO A 92 -0.90 -13.53 -4.92
C PRO A 92 -2.38 -13.74 -5.26
N ASN A 93 -2.93 -12.86 -6.12
CA ASN A 93 -4.31 -12.95 -6.66
C ASN A 93 -5.45 -12.94 -5.62
N ALA A 94 -5.25 -12.26 -4.49
CA ALA A 94 -6.33 -12.01 -3.52
C ALA A 94 -7.43 -11.15 -4.16
N SER A 95 -8.69 -11.40 -3.79
CA SER A 95 -9.83 -10.57 -4.18
C SER A 95 -10.26 -9.70 -3.01
N CYS A 96 -10.77 -8.50 -3.28
CA CYS A 96 -11.14 -7.56 -2.21
C CYS A 96 -12.22 -8.10 -1.26
N GLY A 97 -13.11 -8.98 -1.75
CA GLY A 97 -14.09 -9.66 -0.90
C GLY A 97 -13.53 -10.81 -0.07
N ASN A 98 -12.30 -11.23 -0.30
CA ASN A 98 -11.64 -12.34 0.40
C ASN A 98 -10.11 -12.17 0.37
N LEU A 99 -9.62 -11.14 1.06
CA LEU A 99 -8.19 -10.83 1.12
C LEU A 99 -7.38 -11.95 1.81
N GLY A 100 -7.98 -12.61 2.80
CA GLY A 100 -7.29 -13.56 3.68
C GLY A 100 -6.32 -12.87 4.63
N SER A 101 -5.35 -13.63 5.16
CA SER A 101 -4.27 -13.06 5.97
C SER A 101 -3.18 -12.45 5.08
N PRO A 102 -2.59 -11.31 5.46
CA PRO A 102 -1.51 -10.71 4.69
C PRO A 102 -0.25 -11.60 4.71
N ILE A 103 0.44 -11.69 3.57
CA ILE A 103 1.70 -12.44 3.42
C ILE A 103 2.90 -11.68 4.01
N ARG A 104 2.79 -10.35 4.07
CA ARG A 104 3.70 -9.43 4.74
C ARG A 104 2.88 -8.30 5.32
N CYS A 105 3.24 -7.83 6.51
CA CYS A 105 2.65 -6.61 7.03
C CYS A 105 3.55 -5.97 8.08
N ASN A 106 3.50 -4.67 8.20
CA ASN A 106 4.25 -3.95 9.22
C ASN A 106 3.40 -2.80 9.77
N ALA A 107 3.26 -2.77 11.08
CA ALA A 107 2.64 -1.70 11.85
C ALA A 107 3.58 -1.23 12.98
N ALA A 108 4.89 -1.30 12.74
CA ALA A 108 5.90 -0.90 13.70
C ALA A 108 5.86 0.61 13.94
N THR A 109 5.81 1.00 15.21
CA THR A 109 5.72 2.40 15.60
C THR A 109 7.10 3.08 15.48
N VAL A 110 7.10 4.28 14.90
CA VAL A 110 8.26 5.11 14.48
C VAL A 110 9.16 5.64 15.63
N ILE A 111 9.12 5.09 16.85
CA ILE A 111 9.91 5.64 17.96
C ILE A 111 11.39 5.21 17.84
N GLY A 112 12.25 6.18 17.51
CA GLY A 112 13.72 6.06 17.59
C GLY A 112 14.42 5.44 16.38
N VAL A 113 13.66 4.94 15.39
CA VAL A 113 14.19 4.26 14.19
C VAL A 113 13.93 4.99 12.87
N GLY A 114 13.11 6.06 12.90
CA GLY A 114 12.72 6.83 11.71
C GLY A 114 11.43 6.33 11.07
N ALA A 115 10.80 7.18 10.25
CA ALA A 115 9.46 6.96 9.69
C ALA A 115 9.44 6.05 8.45
N ASN A 116 10.61 5.71 7.92
CA ASN A 116 10.73 4.86 6.75
C ASN A 116 10.38 3.43 7.10
N THR A 117 9.62 2.77 6.24
CA THR A 117 9.17 1.38 6.42
C THR A 117 9.11 0.67 5.07
N GLY A 118 9.00 -0.65 5.08
CA GLY A 118 8.77 -1.42 3.86
C GLY A 118 9.45 -2.78 3.86
N LEU A 119 9.93 -3.19 2.70
CA LEU A 119 10.59 -4.48 2.48
C LEU A 119 12.05 -4.29 2.13
N ASN A 120 12.95 -5.01 2.81
CA ASN A 120 14.38 -4.96 2.50
C ASN A 120 15.06 -6.34 2.54
N MET A 121 16.35 -6.36 2.18
CA MET A 121 17.17 -7.57 2.10
C MET A 121 17.78 -8.01 3.43
N THR A 122 17.65 -7.21 4.50
CA THR A 122 18.35 -7.45 5.78
C THR A 122 17.44 -7.96 6.89
N SER A 123 16.17 -7.56 6.87
CA SER A 123 15.19 -8.03 7.83
C SER A 123 14.88 -9.51 7.62
N THR A 124 14.62 -10.21 8.73
CA THR A 124 14.19 -11.62 8.75
C THR A 124 12.73 -11.79 9.18
N LEU A 125 12.04 -10.69 9.50
CA LEU A 125 10.66 -10.72 9.96
C LEU A 125 9.69 -10.66 8.78
N THR A 126 8.67 -11.52 8.78
CA THR A 126 7.58 -11.44 7.79
C THR A 126 6.43 -10.54 8.24
N SER A 127 6.32 -10.29 9.55
CA SER A 127 5.38 -9.33 10.11
C SER A 127 5.94 -8.58 11.32
N ALA A 128 5.44 -7.37 11.53
CA ALA A 128 5.72 -6.57 12.73
C ALA A 128 4.44 -5.87 13.18
N ALA A 129 4.06 -6.01 14.45
CA ALA A 129 2.88 -5.39 15.01
C ALA A 129 3.17 -4.02 15.65
N GLY A 130 2.11 -3.30 16.03
CA GLY A 130 2.17 -2.09 16.85
C GLY A 130 3.16 -2.22 18.01
N GLY A 131 4.05 -1.23 18.14
CA GLY A 131 5.11 -1.22 19.17
C GLY A 131 6.35 -2.05 18.83
N SER A 132 6.41 -2.73 17.69
CA SER A 132 7.65 -3.32 17.19
C SER A 132 8.69 -2.23 16.89
N PRO A 133 9.98 -2.44 17.20
CA PRO A 133 11.05 -1.52 16.82
C PRO A 133 11.61 -1.79 15.41
N THR A 134 10.97 -2.65 14.62
CA THR A 134 11.51 -3.11 13.32
C THR A 134 10.73 -2.52 12.15
N PRO A 135 11.23 -1.44 11.52
CA PRO A 135 10.50 -0.73 10.46
C PRO A 135 10.44 -1.49 9.13
N TYR A 136 11.27 -2.52 8.93
CA TYR A 136 11.31 -3.26 7.67
C TYR A 136 11.02 -4.74 7.88
N CYS A 137 10.25 -5.32 6.98
CA CYS A 137 10.07 -6.77 6.87
C CYS A 137 10.95 -7.34 5.75
N MET A 138 11.17 -8.65 5.81
CA MET A 138 11.93 -9.41 4.83
C MET A 138 11.26 -9.32 3.45
N TYR A 139 12.07 -9.08 2.43
CA TYR A 139 11.71 -9.15 1.02
C TYR A 139 10.86 -10.39 0.65
N MET A 140 10.27 -10.34 -0.55
CA MET A 140 9.53 -11.46 -1.10
C MET A 140 10.18 -11.98 -2.37
N ASP A 141 10.31 -13.31 -2.47
CA ASP A 141 10.55 -13.97 -3.76
C ASP A 141 9.25 -13.99 -4.55
N VAL A 142 9.27 -13.38 -5.74
CA VAL A 142 8.10 -13.17 -6.59
C VAL A 142 8.30 -13.83 -7.95
N ILE A 143 7.20 -14.31 -8.53
CA ILE A 143 7.16 -14.91 -9.86
C ILE A 143 6.38 -13.97 -10.78
N ALA A 144 6.86 -13.81 -12.01
CA ALA A 144 6.14 -13.02 -13.01
C ALA A 144 4.73 -13.57 -13.26
N GLY A 145 3.73 -12.69 -13.26
CA GLY A 145 2.31 -13.04 -13.34
C GLY A 145 1.39 -11.91 -12.86
#